data_AF-M1D516-F1
#
_entry.id   AF-M1D516-F1
#
_cell.length_a   1.000
_cell.length_b   1.000
_cell.length_c   1.000
_cell.angle_alpha   90.00
_cell.angle_beta   90.00
_cell.angle_gamma   90.00
#
_symmetry.space_group_name_H-M   'P 1'
#
loop_
_entity.id
_entity.type
_entity.pdbx_description
1 polymer ?
#
loop_
_entity_poly.entity_id
_entity_poly.type
_entity_poly.pdbx_seq_one_letter_code
_entity_poly.pdbx_strand_id
1 'polypeptide(L)'
;MAKPNYTLKDKTLNGLGNLIRLLPTGTVFIYQFLNPILTNNGHCTIINKYLSGILIALCGLSCGFSCFTDSYTDNEGTTHYGIATMKGLWPTSKSMDTSSYKISVGDFVHAFFTIVVFGVVTILDRNTVDCFFPAFESTEKMLIMVLPPVVGAISSVVFMVFPNKRHGIGYPSN
;
A
#
# COMPACT_ATOMS: atom_id res chain seq x y z
N MET A 1 -41.80 -21.29 -2.11
CA MET A 1 -40.85 -20.14 -2.10
C MET A 1 -39.49 -20.65 -1.66
N ALA A 2 -38.54 -20.82 -2.58
CA ALA A 2 -37.19 -21.26 -2.25
C ALA A 2 -36.37 -20.07 -1.74
N LYS A 3 -35.79 -20.18 -0.54
CA LYS A 3 -34.85 -19.19 0.01
C LYS A 3 -33.52 -19.33 -0.74
N PRO A 4 -32.95 -18.24 -1.28
CA PRO A 4 -31.67 -18.32 -2.00
C PRO A 4 -30.51 -18.63 -1.04
N ASN A 5 -29.63 -19.56 -1.46
CA ASN A 5 -28.47 -20.06 -0.70
C ASN A 5 -27.27 -19.08 -0.73
N TYR A 6 -27.42 -17.89 -0.15
CA TYR A 6 -26.34 -16.90 0.02
C TYR A 6 -25.49 -17.18 1.28
N THR A 7 -24.68 -18.24 1.32
CA THR A 7 -23.99 -18.54 2.60
C THR A 7 -22.63 -19.23 2.61
N LEU A 8 -22.13 -19.79 1.50
CA LEU A 8 -20.79 -20.40 1.47
C LEU A 8 -19.89 -19.77 0.40
N LYS A 9 -20.41 -19.57 -0.83
CA LYS A 9 -19.66 -18.84 -1.86
C LYS A 9 -19.29 -17.43 -1.41
N ASP A 10 -20.23 -16.69 -0.84
CA ASP A 10 -19.97 -15.29 -0.40
C ASP A 10 -18.96 -15.23 0.75
N LYS A 11 -19.00 -16.17 1.69
CA LYS A 11 -18.00 -16.26 2.77
C LYS A 11 -16.61 -16.63 2.25
N THR A 12 -16.53 -17.57 1.31
CA THR A 12 -15.26 -17.97 0.68
C THR A 12 -14.71 -16.86 -0.22
N LEU A 13 -15.56 -16.16 -0.98
CA LEU A 13 -15.17 -15.03 -1.81
C LEU A 13 -14.71 -13.85 -0.96
N ASN A 14 -15.38 -13.56 0.16
CA ASN A 14 -14.94 -12.55 1.12
C ASN A 14 -13.64 -12.94 1.81
N GLY A 15 -13.46 -14.22 2.14
CA GLY A 15 -12.21 -14.75 2.69
C GLY A 15 -11.05 -14.62 1.71
N LEU A 16 -11.27 -14.95 0.43
CA LEU A 16 -10.28 -14.80 -0.63
C LEU A 16 -9.99 -13.32 -0.92
N GLY A 17 -11.00 -12.47 -0.94
CA GLY A 17 -10.84 -11.01 -1.10
C GLY A 17 -10.01 -10.40 0.02
N ASN A 18 -10.24 -10.82 1.27
CA ASN A 18 -9.43 -10.40 2.41
C ASN A 18 -7.99 -10.94 2.36
N LEU A 19 -7.75 -12.09 1.74
CA LEU A 19 -6.39 -12.62 1.55
C LEU A 19 -5.65 -11.90 0.42
N ILE A 20 -6.33 -11.56 -0.67
CA ILE A 20 -5.77 -10.74 -1.76
C ILE A 20 -5.36 -9.36 -1.23
N ARG A 21 -6.08 -8.80 -0.25
CA ARG A 21 -5.69 -7.58 0.47
C ARG A 21 -4.37 -7.68 1.23
N LEU A 22 -3.92 -8.89 1.55
CA LEU A 22 -2.66 -9.16 2.26
C LEU A 22 -1.49 -9.39 1.30
N LEU A 23 -1.73 -9.42 -0.02
CA LEU A 23 -0.65 -9.49 -0.99
C LEU A 23 0.13 -8.17 -1.02
N PRO A 24 1.44 -8.21 -1.34
CA PRO A 24 2.20 -7.00 -1.61
C PRO A 24 1.45 -6.15 -2.64
N THR A 25 1.23 -4.87 -2.31
CA THR A 25 0.63 -3.93 -3.26
C THR A 25 1.47 -3.92 -4.54
N GLY A 26 0.85 -3.59 -5.68
CA GLY A 26 1.56 -3.56 -6.97
C GLY A 26 2.85 -2.71 -6.93
N THR A 27 2.88 -1.65 -6.12
CA THR A 27 4.06 -0.81 -5.87
C THR A 27 5.22 -1.55 -5.20
N VAL A 28 4.93 -2.37 -4.18
CA VAL A 28 5.92 -3.20 -3.49
C VAL A 28 6.46 -4.28 -4.43
N PHE A 29 5.59 -4.89 -5.24
CA PHE A 29 5.99 -5.87 -6.23
C PHE A 29 6.91 -5.28 -7.31
N ILE A 30 6.55 -4.10 -7.84
CA ILE A 30 7.38 -3.37 -8.80
C ILE A 30 8.76 -3.10 -8.21
N TYR A 31 8.81 -2.63 -6.96
CA TYR A 31 10.08 -2.43 -6.26
C TYR A 31 10.87 -3.74 -6.19
N GLN A 32 10.29 -4.82 -5.66
CA GLN A 32 10.98 -6.11 -5.50
C GLN A 32 11.49 -6.69 -6.83
N PHE A 33 10.75 -6.50 -7.92
CA PHE A 33 11.14 -6.98 -9.25
C PHE A 33 12.27 -6.15 -9.86
N LEU A 34 12.18 -4.83 -9.77
CA LEU A 34 13.13 -3.92 -10.41
C LEU A 34 14.40 -3.71 -9.56
N ASN A 35 14.30 -3.79 -8.24
CA ASN A 35 15.41 -3.52 -7.33
C ASN A 35 16.69 -4.32 -7.64
N PRO A 36 16.69 -5.65 -7.82
CA PRO A 36 17.93 -6.39 -8.16
C PRO A 36 18.55 -5.94 -9.48
N ILE A 37 17.72 -5.50 -10.44
CA ILE A 37 18.19 -5.01 -11.75
C ILE A 37 18.88 -3.65 -11.59
N LEU A 38 18.24 -2.69 -10.91
CA LEU A 38 18.79 -1.33 -10.78
C LEU A 38 19.94 -1.25 -9.75
N THR A 39 19.99 -2.15 -8.78
CA THR A 39 21.10 -2.22 -7.81
C THR A 39 22.27 -3.08 -8.30
N ASN A 40 22.15 -3.77 -9.43
CA ASN A 40 23.12 -4.77 -9.88
C ASN A 40 23.38 -5.85 -8.80
N ASN A 41 22.29 -6.40 -8.24
CA ASN A 41 22.31 -7.37 -7.14
C ASN A 41 23.14 -6.89 -5.93
N GLY A 42 23.00 -5.62 -5.55
CA GLY A 42 23.73 -5.02 -4.43
C GLY A 42 25.13 -4.48 -4.77
N HIS A 43 25.72 -4.85 -5.90
CA HIS A 43 27.02 -4.31 -6.34
C HIS A 43 26.85 -2.94 -7.04
N CYS A 44 26.63 -1.90 -6.24
CA CYS A 44 26.26 -0.58 -6.73
C CYS A 44 27.44 0.32 -7.10
N THR A 45 27.37 0.84 -8.33
CA THR A 45 28.07 2.08 -8.72
C THR A 45 27.24 3.31 -8.32
N ILE A 46 27.79 4.51 -8.52
CA ILE A 46 27.07 5.76 -8.23
C ILE A 46 25.74 5.86 -9.02
N ILE A 47 25.70 5.37 -10.26
CA ILE A 47 24.51 5.42 -11.11
C ILE A 47 23.42 4.49 -10.55
N ASN A 48 23.79 3.28 -10.14
CA ASN A 48 22.86 2.31 -9.54
C ASN A 48 22.21 2.87 -8.28
N LYS A 49 22.97 3.60 -7.45
CA LYS A 49 22.42 4.29 -6.27
C LYS A 49 21.37 5.33 -6.64
N TYR A 50 21.63 6.18 -7.63
CA TYR A 50 20.63 7.15 -8.07
C TYR A 50 19.37 6.49 -8.63
N LEU A 51 19.55 5.48 -9.49
CA LEU A 51 18.45 4.76 -10.11
C LEU A 51 17.58 4.02 -9.08
N SER A 52 18.20 3.27 -8.16
CA SER A 52 17.49 2.58 -7.08
C SER A 52 16.84 3.59 -6.10
N GLY A 53 17.51 4.71 -5.83
CA GLY A 53 16.96 5.79 -4.99
C GLY A 53 15.71 6.42 -5.61
N ILE A 54 15.72 6.65 -6.93
CA ILE A 54 14.55 7.13 -7.67
C ILE A 54 13.42 6.09 -7.62
N LEU A 55 13.72 4.81 -7.82
CA LEU A 55 12.72 3.74 -7.71
C LEU A 55 12.08 3.72 -6.31
N ILE A 56 12.88 3.74 -5.25
CA ILE A 56 12.42 3.76 -3.87
C ILE A 56 11.55 4.98 -3.61
N ALA A 57 11.97 6.17 -4.06
CA ALA A 57 11.21 7.40 -3.91
C ALA A 57 9.86 7.32 -4.65
N LEU A 58 9.83 6.87 -5.89
CA LEU A 58 8.61 6.74 -6.68
C LEU A 58 7.65 5.70 -6.08
N CYS A 59 8.15 4.54 -5.67
CA CYS A 59 7.35 3.51 -5.02
C CYS A 59 6.81 4.00 -3.67
N GLY A 60 7.64 4.64 -2.84
CA GLY A 60 7.22 5.20 -1.55
C GLY A 60 6.16 6.30 -1.71
N LEU A 61 6.36 7.23 -2.66
CA LEU A 61 5.37 8.26 -3.00
C LEU A 61 4.08 7.64 -3.52
N SER A 62 4.15 6.61 -4.37
CA SER A 62 2.97 5.92 -4.89
C SER A 62 2.20 5.19 -3.77
N CYS A 63 2.91 4.52 -2.86
CA CYS A 63 2.32 3.90 -1.67
C CYS A 63 1.59 4.93 -0.81
N GLY A 64 2.24 6.05 -0.48
CA GLY A 64 1.60 7.13 0.28
C GLY A 64 0.43 7.77 -0.45
N PHE A 65 0.59 8.04 -1.76
CA PHE A 65 -0.44 8.65 -2.59
C PHE A 65 -1.69 7.77 -2.70
N SER A 66 -1.54 6.45 -2.70
CA SER A 66 -2.66 5.50 -2.74
C SER A 66 -3.60 5.62 -1.53
N CYS A 67 -3.14 6.15 -0.39
CA CYS A 67 -3.99 6.41 0.76
C CYS A 67 -5.00 7.55 0.52
N PHE A 68 -4.78 8.37 -0.52
CA PHE A 68 -5.68 9.44 -0.93
C PHE A 68 -6.53 9.05 -2.15
N THR A 69 -6.38 7.84 -2.67
CA THR A 69 -7.23 7.34 -3.75
C THR A 69 -8.36 6.49 -3.19
N ASP A 70 -9.49 6.49 -3.89
CA ASP A 70 -10.64 5.70 -3.50
C ASP A 70 -11.45 5.28 -4.72
N SER A 71 -12.34 4.32 -4.50
CA SER A 71 -13.32 3.87 -5.50
C SER A 71 -14.73 3.95 -4.94
N TYR A 72 -15.69 4.24 -5.81
CA TYR A 72 -17.11 4.10 -5.51
C TYR A 72 -17.83 3.47 -6.70
N THR A 73 -18.95 2.82 -6.42
CA THR A 73 -19.79 2.23 -7.46
C THR A 73 -21.06 3.04 -7.60
N ASP A 74 -21.39 3.41 -8.83
CA ASP A 74 -22.60 4.16 -9.14
C ASP A 74 -23.85 3.27 -9.12
N ASN A 75 -25.02 3.91 -9.24
CA ASN A 75 -26.30 3.23 -9.30
C ASN A 75 -26.45 2.33 -10.56
N GLU A 76 -25.56 2.47 -11.54
CA GLU A 76 -25.52 1.68 -12.77
C GLU A 76 -24.60 0.45 -12.62
N GLY A 77 -23.93 0.31 -11.47
CA GLY A 77 -23.01 -0.79 -11.17
C GLY A 77 -21.59 -0.55 -11.70
N THR A 78 -21.28 0.63 -12.21
CA THR A 78 -19.95 0.99 -12.73
C THR A 78 -19.08 1.52 -11.61
N THR A 79 -17.86 0.98 -11.48
CA THR A 79 -16.88 1.44 -10.47
C THR A 79 -16.05 2.57 -11.02
N HIS A 80 -16.05 3.69 -10.30
CA HIS A 80 -15.28 4.90 -10.62
C HIS A 80 -14.16 5.07 -9.60
N TYR A 81 -13.02 5.55 -10.08
CA TYR A 81 -11.84 5.81 -9.26
C TYR A 81 -11.57 7.31 -9.20
N GLY A 82 -11.07 7.78 -8.06
CA GLY A 82 -10.70 9.17 -7.92
C GLY A 82 -9.79 9.44 -6.73
N ILE A 83 -9.46 10.71 -6.58
CA ILE A 83 -8.58 11.26 -5.56
C ILE A 83 -9.42 12.04 -4.57
N ALA A 84 -9.19 11.81 -3.28
CA ALA A 84 -9.84 12.52 -2.20
C ALA A 84 -9.41 13.98 -2.15
N THR A 85 -10.40 14.86 -2.10
CA THR A 85 -10.21 16.31 -1.96
C THR A 85 -10.96 16.83 -0.75
N MET A 86 -10.81 18.12 -0.43
CA MET A 86 -11.58 18.75 0.66
C MET A 86 -13.10 18.80 0.37
N LYS A 87 -13.51 18.65 -0.90
CA LYS A 87 -14.92 18.74 -1.32
C LYS A 87 -15.58 17.38 -1.52
N GLY A 88 -14.79 16.32 -1.70
CA GLY A 88 -15.25 14.98 -2.05
C GLY A 88 -14.23 14.29 -2.95
N LEU A 89 -14.67 13.38 -3.81
CA LEU A 89 -13.77 12.69 -4.75
C LEU A 89 -13.63 13.48 -6.06
N TRP A 90 -12.42 13.51 -6.62
CA TRP A 90 -12.13 14.06 -7.95
C TRP A 90 -11.66 12.96 -8.90
N PRO A 91 -12.20 12.87 -10.14
CA PRO A 91 -13.24 13.71 -10.70
C PRO A 91 -14.60 13.49 -10.03
N THR A 92 -15.30 14.60 -9.75
CA THR A 92 -16.61 14.56 -9.09
C THR A 92 -17.65 14.10 -10.10
N SER A 93 -18.34 12.99 -9.78
CA SER A 93 -19.50 12.59 -10.57
C SER A 93 -20.72 13.44 -10.21
N LYS A 94 -21.56 13.68 -11.23
CA LYS A 94 -22.88 14.32 -11.06
C LYS A 94 -23.95 13.32 -10.61
N SER A 95 -23.73 12.02 -10.78
CA SER A 95 -24.72 10.97 -10.51
C SER A 95 -24.77 10.55 -9.04
N MET A 96 -23.77 10.90 -8.24
CA MET A 96 -23.69 10.56 -6.81
C MET A 96 -23.06 11.66 -5.97
N ASP A 97 -23.51 11.77 -4.73
CA ASP A 97 -22.86 12.63 -3.74
C ASP A 97 -21.55 11.97 -3.26
N THR A 98 -20.42 12.60 -3.61
CA THR A 98 -19.09 12.15 -3.19
C THR A 98 -18.58 12.90 -1.95
N SER A 99 -19.44 13.68 -1.28
CA SER A 99 -19.06 14.49 -0.12
C SER A 99 -18.63 13.67 1.11
N SER A 100 -19.01 12.40 1.18
CA SER A 100 -18.55 11.46 2.22
C SER A 100 -17.10 10.99 2.03
N TYR A 101 -16.56 11.12 0.82
CA TYR A 101 -15.21 10.65 0.43
C TYR A 101 -14.12 11.70 0.63
N LYS A 102 -14.42 12.79 1.36
CA LYS A 102 -13.51 13.89 1.64
C LYS A 102 -12.21 13.40 2.28
N ILE A 103 -11.15 14.16 2.07
CA ILE A 103 -9.88 13.94 2.75
C ILE A 103 -10.05 14.11 4.26
N SER A 104 -9.45 13.20 5.01
CA SER A 104 -9.52 13.12 6.47
C SER A 104 -8.11 13.10 7.06
N VAL A 105 -7.97 13.49 8.33
CA VAL A 105 -6.68 13.38 9.05
C VAL A 105 -6.19 11.94 9.09
N GLY A 106 -7.13 10.98 9.15
CA GLY A 106 -6.81 9.55 9.08
C GLY A 106 -6.04 9.18 7.81
N ASP A 107 -6.34 9.80 6.66
CA ASP A 107 -5.64 9.50 5.40
C ASP A 107 -4.15 9.86 5.48
N PHE A 108 -3.81 10.97 6.14
CA PHE A 108 -2.42 11.37 6.36
C PHE A 108 -1.69 10.43 7.32
N VAL A 109 -2.35 9.98 8.39
CA VAL A 109 -1.81 8.98 9.32
C VAL A 109 -1.51 7.67 8.57
N HIS A 110 -2.46 7.18 7.77
CA HIS A 110 -2.26 5.98 6.96
C HIS A 110 -1.16 6.17 5.93
N ALA A 111 -1.10 7.31 5.24
CA ALA A 111 -0.05 7.60 4.26
C ALA A 111 1.34 7.58 4.91
N PHE A 112 1.48 8.21 6.06
CA PHE A 112 2.74 8.22 6.81
C PHE A 112 3.17 6.81 7.21
N PHE A 113 2.31 6.03 7.87
CA PHE A 113 2.65 4.67 8.28
C PHE A 113 2.87 3.73 7.09
N THR A 114 2.14 3.91 6.00
CA THR A 114 2.37 3.16 4.75
C THR A 114 3.75 3.44 4.16
N ILE A 115 4.20 4.71 4.16
CA ILE A 115 5.56 5.08 3.75
C ILE A 115 6.60 4.47 4.71
N VAL A 116 6.36 4.50 6.02
CA VAL A 116 7.26 3.88 7.01
C VAL A 116 7.38 2.38 6.80
N VAL A 117 6.26 1.67 6.61
CA VAL A 117 6.22 0.23 6.33
C VAL A 117 6.97 -0.07 5.03
N PHE A 118 6.77 0.73 3.97
CA PHE A 118 7.54 0.59 2.74
C PHE A 118 9.04 0.82 2.96
N GLY A 119 9.42 1.86 3.71
CA GLY A 119 10.80 2.12 4.09
C GLY A 119 11.45 0.94 4.81
N VAL A 120 10.71 0.32 5.73
CA VAL A 120 11.14 -0.92 6.41
C VAL A 120 11.35 -2.04 5.40
N VAL A 121 10.44 -2.26 4.45
CA VAL A 121 10.64 -3.24 3.37
C VAL A 121 11.93 -2.95 2.59
N THR A 122 12.23 -1.68 2.29
CA THR A 122 13.46 -1.32 1.55
C THR A 122 14.74 -1.55 2.36
N ILE A 123 14.71 -1.33 3.68
CA ILE A 123 15.85 -1.56 4.57
C ILE A 123 16.03 -3.06 4.90
N LEU A 124 15.00 -3.88 4.67
CA LEU A 124 15.07 -5.33 4.81
C LEU A 124 15.51 -6.03 3.51
N ASP A 125 15.56 -5.32 2.39
CA ASP A 125 16.06 -5.84 1.13
C ASP A 125 17.59 -5.78 1.09
N ARG A 126 18.22 -6.96 0.95
CA ARG A 126 19.68 -7.09 0.92
C ARG A 126 20.34 -6.28 -0.18
N ASN A 127 19.79 -6.30 -1.40
CA ASN A 127 20.38 -5.58 -2.52
C ASN A 127 20.35 -4.07 -2.27
N THR A 128 19.31 -3.56 -1.61
CA THR A 128 19.23 -2.15 -1.21
C THR A 128 20.21 -1.84 -0.08
N VAL A 129 20.29 -2.69 0.95
CA VAL A 129 21.24 -2.48 2.06
C VAL A 129 22.68 -2.52 1.57
N ASP A 130 23.08 -3.51 0.79
CA ASP A 130 24.44 -3.63 0.25
C ASP A 130 24.79 -2.42 -0.64
N CYS A 131 23.80 -1.93 -1.40
CA CYS A 131 23.96 -0.79 -2.28
C CYS A 131 24.15 0.54 -1.52
N PHE A 132 23.29 0.85 -0.55
CA PHE A 132 23.26 2.16 0.11
C PHE A 132 24.01 2.19 1.45
N PHE A 133 24.02 1.07 2.16
CA PHE A 133 24.44 0.92 3.54
C PHE A 133 25.37 -0.29 3.74
N PRO A 134 26.45 -0.47 2.93
CA PRO A 134 27.30 -1.66 3.01
C PRO A 134 27.98 -1.84 4.38
N ALA A 135 28.09 -0.77 5.18
CA ALA A 135 28.63 -0.83 6.54
C ALA A 135 27.71 -1.54 7.55
N PHE A 136 26.45 -1.83 7.19
CA PHE A 136 25.45 -2.42 8.09
C PHE A 136 25.38 -3.95 8.04
N GLU A 137 26.26 -4.63 7.29
CA GLU A 137 26.28 -6.10 7.14
C GLU A 137 26.28 -6.83 8.50
N SER A 138 27.00 -6.30 9.49
CA SER A 138 27.05 -6.85 10.86
C SER A 138 25.77 -6.66 11.67
N THR A 139 24.94 -5.68 11.32
CA THR A 139 23.70 -5.29 12.02
C THR A 139 22.43 -5.78 11.31
N GLU A 140 22.56 -6.23 10.05
CA GLU A 140 21.46 -6.69 9.18
C GLU A 140 20.58 -7.75 9.84
N LYS A 141 21.19 -8.79 10.44
CA LYS A 141 20.45 -9.89 11.08
C LYS A 141 19.55 -9.42 12.21
N MET A 142 20.02 -8.46 13.01
CA MET A 142 19.23 -7.90 14.11
C MET A 142 18.06 -7.07 13.56
N LEU A 143 18.31 -6.24 12.54
CA LEU A 143 17.26 -5.44 11.91
C LEU A 143 16.17 -6.32 11.29
N ILE A 144 16.54 -7.39 10.58
CA ILE A 144 15.58 -8.31 9.97
C ILE A 144 14.70 -9.02 10.99
N MET A 145 15.25 -9.35 12.17
CA MET A 145 14.47 -10.01 13.22
C MET A 145 13.57 -9.06 14.01
N VAL A 146 14.01 -7.81 14.25
CA VAL A 146 13.32 -6.89 15.18
C VAL A 146 12.39 -5.93 14.47
N LEU A 147 12.76 -5.42 13.30
CA LEU A 147 12.06 -4.32 12.65
C LEU A 147 10.65 -4.70 12.15
N PRO A 148 10.43 -5.86 11.47
CA PRO A 148 9.09 -6.23 11.03
C PRO A 148 8.08 -6.42 12.17
N PRO A 149 8.39 -7.15 13.27
CA PRO A 149 7.45 -7.30 14.39
C PRO A 149 7.09 -5.97 15.06
N VAL A 150 8.08 -5.10 15.31
CA VAL A 150 7.86 -3.81 15.98
C VAL A 150 6.98 -2.90 15.13
N VAL A 151 7.32 -2.76 13.85
CA VAL A 151 6.56 -1.91 12.93
C VAL A 151 5.17 -2.49 12.70
N GLY A 152 5.05 -3.81 12.55
CA GLY A 152 3.77 -4.50 12.43
C GLY A 152 2.87 -4.26 13.64
N ALA A 153 3.41 -4.36 14.86
CA ALA A 153 2.65 -4.10 16.09
C ALA A 153 2.18 -2.65 16.19
N ILE A 154 3.08 -1.68 15.94
CA ILE A 154 2.74 -0.25 15.98
C ILE A 154 1.69 0.08 14.92
N SER A 155 1.92 -0.33 13.67
CA SER A 155 0.99 -0.08 12.56
C SER A 155 -0.37 -0.72 12.82
N SER A 156 -0.42 -1.91 13.43
CA SER A 156 -1.68 -2.57 13.79
C SER A 156 -2.49 -1.75 14.79
N VAL A 157 -1.84 -1.23 15.84
CA VAL A 157 -2.51 -0.37 16.83
C VAL A 157 -2.99 0.93 16.18
N VAL A 158 -2.16 1.55 15.34
CA VAL A 158 -2.52 2.80 14.67
C VAL A 158 -3.72 2.61 13.74
N PHE A 159 -3.73 1.55 12.92
CA PHE A 159 -4.83 1.27 11.99
C PHE A 159 -6.11 0.82 12.72
N MET A 160 -5.99 0.34 13.96
CA MET A 160 -7.14 0.08 14.82
C MET A 160 -7.75 1.40 15.35
N VAL A 161 -6.91 2.34 15.78
CA VAL A 161 -7.35 3.65 16.31
C VAL A 161 -7.86 4.57 15.20
N PHE A 162 -7.22 4.53 14.04
CA PHE A 162 -7.60 5.24 12.83
C PHE A 162 -8.02 4.21 11.78
N PRO A 163 -9.27 3.76 11.72
CA PRO A 163 -9.70 2.80 10.72
C PRO A 163 -9.75 3.45 9.33
N ASN A 164 -9.17 2.79 8.33
CA ASN A 164 -9.30 3.21 6.93
C ASN A 164 -10.72 2.92 6.41
N LYS A 165 -11.43 3.97 6.00
CA LYS A 165 -12.79 3.87 5.43
C LYS A 165 -12.79 3.79 3.91
N ARG A 166 -11.62 3.92 3.27
CA ARG A 166 -11.47 3.87 1.82
C ARG A 166 -11.47 2.45 1.30
N HIS A 167 -12.09 2.27 0.14
CA HIS A 167 -12.02 1.03 -0.62
C HIS A 167 -10.68 0.93 -1.34
N GLY A 168 -10.17 2.06 -1.86
CA GLY A 168 -8.90 2.12 -2.58
C GLY A 168 -8.96 1.53 -3.99
N ILE A 169 -7.81 1.41 -4.66
CA ILE A 169 -7.72 0.88 -6.02
C ILE A 169 -7.46 -0.63 -5.96
N GLY A 170 -8.27 -1.43 -6.68
CA GLY A 170 -8.03 -2.87 -6.86
C GLY A 170 -8.83 -3.79 -5.93
N TYR A 171 -9.76 -3.26 -5.13
CA TYR A 171 -10.66 -4.06 -4.32
C TYR A 171 -12.10 -3.95 -4.83
N PRO A 172 -12.83 -5.07 -5.01
CA PRO A 172 -14.22 -5.02 -5.41
C PRO A 172 -15.05 -4.35 -4.31
N SER A 173 -15.92 -3.44 -4.72
CA SER A 173 -17.04 -2.98 -3.90
C SER A 173 -18.04 -4.13 -3.80
N ASN A 174 -18.20 -4.67 -2.60
CA ASN A 174 -19.28 -5.62 -2.30
C ASN A 174 -20.55 -4.86 -1.94
#